data_AF-A0A161M4Y7-F1
#
_entry.id   AF-A0A161M4Y7-F1
#
_cell.length_a   1.000
_cell.length_b   1.000
_cell.length_c   1.000
_cell.angle_alpha   90.00
_cell.angle_beta   90.00
_cell.angle_gamma   90.00
#
_symmetry.space_group_name_H-M   'P 1'
#
loop_
_entity.id
_entity.type
_entity.pdbx_description
1 polymer ?
#
loop_
_entity_poly.entity_id
_entity_poly.type
_entity_poly.pdbx_seq_one_letter_code
_entity_poly.pdbx_strand_id
1 'polypeptide(L)'
;VRPLVMIVKIWAHWHNINDAKNMTLSSYSLALMVIHFLQCAVNPPVLCCLHSAYKEKFNSSSEIGTIDIHEELEPYISENKQSLGELLVQFFQYYATFDFLQYAISVRLASVVPIDNCRLARVPKNDPNQWKLICIEEPFDLTNTARSVYDAEKFKHIRNVIARSAHALYQTRNLESIFTLNPPLV
;
A
#
# COMPACT_ATOMS: atom_id res chain seq x y z
N VAL A 1 9.75 -6.77 6.81
CA VAL A 1 9.27 -5.83 5.75
C VAL A 1 9.71 -6.25 4.35
N ARG A 2 11.01 -6.25 4.01
CA ARG A 2 11.51 -6.51 2.65
C ARG A 2 10.95 -7.79 2.01
N PRO A 3 10.91 -8.96 2.68
CA PRO A 3 10.35 -10.17 2.07
C PRO A 3 8.88 -10.03 1.68
N LEU A 4 8.08 -9.33 2.49
CA LEU A 4 6.66 -9.09 2.22
C LEU A 4 6.47 -8.17 1.01
N VAL A 5 7.25 -7.08 0.93
CA VAL A 5 7.24 -6.19 -0.24
C VAL A 5 7.63 -6.95 -1.50
N MET A 6 8.66 -7.79 -1.43
CA MET A 6 9.14 -8.58 -2.57
C MET A 6 8.07 -9.54 -3.08
N ILE A 7 7.43 -10.33 -2.20
CA ILE A 7 6.41 -11.29 -2.64
C ILE A 7 5.18 -10.60 -3.22
N VAL A 8 4.75 -9.47 -2.63
CA VAL A 8 3.64 -8.66 -3.16
C VAL A 8 4.00 -8.09 -4.54
N LYS A 9 5.23 -7.62 -4.75
CA LYS A 9 5.66 -7.12 -6.06
C LYS A 9 5.69 -8.22 -7.13
N ILE A 10 6.20 -9.40 -6.79
CA ILE A 10 6.27 -10.55 -7.70
C ILE A 10 4.85 -11.02 -8.06
N TRP A 11 3.98 -11.17 -7.07
CA TRP A 11 2.57 -11.49 -7.25
C TRP A 11 1.87 -10.47 -8.15
N ALA A 12 2.03 -9.18 -7.89
CA ALA A 12 1.39 -8.13 -8.67
C ALA A 12 1.89 -8.09 -10.12
N HIS A 13 3.18 -8.37 -10.33
CA HIS A 13 3.74 -8.50 -11.67
C HIS A 13 3.15 -9.70 -12.42
N TRP A 14 3.09 -10.87 -11.77
CA TRP A 14 2.52 -12.09 -12.35
C TRP A 14 1.08 -11.92 -12.84
N HIS A 15 0.26 -11.15 -12.11
CA HIS A 15 -1.13 -10.86 -12.48
C HIS A 15 -1.33 -9.65 -13.39
N ASN A 16 -0.23 -9.07 -13.91
CA ASN A 16 -0.25 -7.89 -14.78
C ASN A 16 -0.93 -6.67 -14.13
N ILE A 17 -0.73 -6.48 -12.82
CA ILE A 17 -1.25 -5.34 -12.04
C ILE A 17 -0.15 -4.45 -11.45
N ASN A 18 1.10 -4.62 -11.90
CA ASN A 18 2.28 -3.83 -11.53
C ASN A 18 2.90 -3.15 -12.77
N ASP A 19 2.12 -2.37 -13.49
CA ASP A 19 2.54 -1.57 -14.63
C ASP A 19 1.72 -0.28 -14.75
N ALA A 20 2.28 0.82 -14.27
CA ALA A 20 1.63 2.13 -14.29
C ALA A 20 1.40 2.67 -15.71
N LYS A 21 2.21 2.26 -16.70
CA LYS A 21 2.00 2.67 -18.11
C LYS A 21 0.75 2.01 -18.68
N ASN A 22 0.42 0.83 -18.19
CA ASN A 22 -0.79 0.08 -18.53
C ASN A 22 -1.94 0.28 -17.52
N MET A 23 -1.97 1.45 -16.88
CA MET A 23 -3.05 1.93 -16.00
C MET A 23 -3.27 1.05 -14.74
N THR A 24 -2.22 0.39 -14.26
CA THR A 24 -2.24 -0.40 -13.02
C THR A 24 -1.31 0.21 -11.96
N LEU A 25 -1.03 -0.52 -10.87
CA LEU A 25 -0.23 0.00 -9.76
C LEU A 25 1.24 0.12 -10.15
N SER A 26 1.93 1.09 -9.55
CA SER A 26 3.40 1.15 -9.60
C SER A 26 4.01 0.31 -8.49
N SER A 27 5.27 -0.08 -8.66
CA SER A 27 6.03 -0.75 -7.60
C SER A 27 6.18 0.11 -6.33
N TYR A 28 6.15 1.44 -6.47
CA TYR A 28 6.17 2.37 -5.35
C TYR A 28 4.84 2.32 -4.57
N SER A 29 3.71 2.40 -5.26
CA SER A 29 2.37 2.25 -4.67
C SER A 29 2.20 0.92 -3.93
N LEU A 30 2.69 -0.19 -4.50
CA LEU A 30 2.68 -1.50 -3.83
C LEU A 30 3.51 -1.50 -2.54
N ALA A 31 4.66 -0.84 -2.53
CA ALA A 31 5.48 -0.72 -1.31
C ALA A 31 4.75 0.09 -0.23
N LEU A 32 4.10 1.20 -0.59
CA LEU A 32 3.30 2.00 0.34
C LEU A 32 2.11 1.23 0.90
N MET A 33 1.42 0.44 0.07
CA MET A 33 0.34 -0.44 0.53
C MET A 33 0.83 -1.44 1.60
N VAL A 34 2.02 -2.04 1.39
CA VAL A 34 2.61 -2.96 2.38
C VAL A 34 3.01 -2.23 3.66
N ILE A 35 3.63 -1.05 3.54
CA ILE A 35 4.03 -0.25 4.71
C ILE A 35 2.80 0.14 5.53
N HIS A 36 1.77 0.68 4.90
CA HIS A 36 0.49 1.04 5.55
C HIS A 36 -0.13 -0.15 6.28
N PHE A 37 -0.19 -1.30 5.63
CA PHE A 37 -0.71 -2.53 6.23
C PHE A 37 0.06 -2.89 7.51
N LEU A 38 1.39 -2.86 7.46
CA LEU A 38 2.23 -3.16 8.61
C LEU A 38 2.20 -2.09 9.72
N GLN A 39 1.77 -0.87 9.40
CA GLN A 39 1.66 0.24 10.34
C GLN A 39 0.35 0.25 11.12
N CYS A 40 -0.78 -0.08 10.50
CA CYS A 40 -2.10 0.12 11.13
C CYS A 40 -3.17 -0.93 10.84
N ALA A 41 -2.94 -1.85 9.91
CA ALA A 41 -3.89 -2.93 9.63
C ALA A 41 -3.61 -4.21 10.44
N VAL A 42 -2.44 -4.28 11.09
CA VAL A 42 -2.06 -5.36 12.00
C VAL A 42 -1.84 -4.82 13.41
N ASN A 43 -2.23 -5.61 14.41
CA ASN A 43 -2.07 -5.26 15.81
C ASN A 43 -1.45 -6.45 16.58
N PRO A 44 -0.31 -6.27 17.28
CA PRO A 44 0.49 -5.04 17.39
C PRO A 44 1.09 -4.59 16.04
N PRO A 45 1.36 -3.29 15.84
CA PRO A 45 1.93 -2.80 14.58
C PRO A 45 3.36 -3.31 14.38
N VAL A 46 3.64 -3.78 13.16
CA VAL A 46 4.98 -4.25 12.75
C VAL A 46 5.91 -3.08 12.46
N LEU A 47 5.35 -1.97 11.97
CA LEU A 47 6.07 -0.74 11.67
C LEU A 47 5.53 0.44 12.47
N CYS A 48 6.43 1.31 12.93
CA CYS A 48 6.04 2.62 13.45
C CYS A 48 5.80 3.64 12.31
N CYS A 49 5.23 4.79 12.66
CA CYS A 49 5.13 5.93 11.76
C CYS A 49 6.38 6.81 11.90
N LEU A 50 7.29 6.77 10.93
CA LEU A 50 8.52 7.58 10.95
C LEU A 50 8.24 9.09 10.94
N HIS A 51 7.21 9.55 10.21
CA HIS A 51 6.81 10.96 10.20
C HIS A 51 6.34 11.43 11.59
N SER A 52 5.72 10.54 12.38
CA SER A 52 5.32 10.88 13.74
C SER A 52 6.48 10.78 14.73
N ALA A 53 7.37 9.79 14.57
CA ALA A 53 8.49 9.53 15.48
C ALA A 53 9.64 10.54 15.28
N TYR A 54 9.89 10.99 14.05
CA TYR A 54 10.99 11.89 13.68
C TYR A 54 10.47 13.07 12.85
N LYS A 55 9.52 13.84 13.40
CA LYS A 55 8.85 14.97 12.72
C LYS A 55 9.82 15.99 12.13
N GLU A 56 10.85 16.36 12.89
CA GLU A 56 11.86 17.33 12.45
C GLU A 56 12.73 16.82 11.30
N LYS A 57 12.83 15.50 11.14
CA LYS A 57 13.66 14.89 10.08
C LYS A 57 12.86 14.65 8.80
N PHE A 58 11.68 14.05 8.90
CA PHE A 58 10.86 13.64 7.76
C PHE A 58 9.75 14.64 7.42
N ASN A 59 9.93 15.94 7.71
CA ASN A 59 8.97 16.95 7.26
C ASN A 59 9.22 17.34 5.79
N SER A 60 8.17 17.79 5.11
CA SER A 60 8.23 18.21 3.70
C SER A 60 9.05 19.48 3.46
N SER A 61 9.43 20.20 4.52
CA SER A 61 10.25 21.43 4.46
C SER A 61 11.73 21.21 4.72
N SER A 62 12.16 19.99 5.06
CA SER A 62 13.56 19.66 5.30
C SER A 62 14.38 19.89 4.03
N GLU A 63 15.49 20.61 4.15
CA GLU A 63 16.40 20.81 3.02
C GLU A 63 17.03 19.47 2.63
N ILE A 64 16.85 19.06 1.37
CA ILE A 64 17.31 17.76 0.86
C ILE A 64 18.81 17.53 1.14
N GLY A 65 19.63 18.59 1.09
CA GLY A 65 21.07 18.53 1.34
C GLY A 65 21.46 18.25 2.80
N THR A 66 20.51 18.34 3.73
CA THR A 66 20.72 18.06 5.16
C THR A 66 20.31 16.64 5.56
N ILE A 67 19.73 15.87 4.62
CA ILE A 67 19.32 14.49 4.88
C ILE A 67 20.55 13.59 4.84
N ASP A 68 21.00 13.15 6.01
CA ASP A 68 22.00 12.11 6.11
C ASP A 68 21.37 10.75 5.77
N ILE A 69 21.76 10.23 4.61
CA ILE A 69 21.31 8.92 4.08
C ILE A 69 22.05 7.74 4.73
N HIS A 70 23.14 7.99 5.44
CA HIS A 70 23.95 7.00 6.14
C HIS A 70 23.62 6.92 7.63
N GLU A 71 22.82 7.85 8.15
CA GLU A 71 22.38 7.85 9.53
C GLU A 71 21.54 6.59 9.83
N GLU A 72 21.94 5.87 10.87
CA GLU A 72 21.16 4.76 11.41
C GLU A 72 20.16 5.30 12.43
N LEU A 73 18.87 5.13 12.13
CA LEU A 73 17.81 5.39 13.11
C LEU A 73 17.73 4.27 14.13
N GLU A 74 17.39 4.63 15.36
CA GLU A 74 17.07 3.65 16.40
C GLU A 74 16.01 2.64 15.90
N PRO A 75 16.29 1.33 15.99
CA PRO A 75 15.40 0.32 15.45
C PRO A 75 14.10 0.26 16.26
N TYR A 76 12.96 0.32 15.57
CA TYR A 76 11.66 0.08 16.18
C TYR A 76 11.51 -1.41 16.56
N ILE A 77 11.27 -1.66 17.85
CA ILE A 77 11.03 -3.01 18.37
C ILE A 77 9.52 -3.27 18.38
N SER A 78 9.05 -4.08 17.43
CA SER A 78 7.64 -4.49 17.37
C SER A 78 7.33 -5.64 18.34
N GLU A 79 6.18 -5.55 19.01
CA GLU A 79 5.60 -6.65 19.80
C GLU A 79 4.92 -7.72 18.94
N ASN A 80 4.72 -7.46 17.65
CA ASN A 80 4.08 -8.39 16.73
C ASN A 80 4.92 -9.66 16.54
N LYS A 81 4.30 -10.83 16.70
CA LYS A 81 4.94 -12.16 16.55
C LYS A 81 4.42 -12.96 15.36
N GLN A 82 3.62 -12.35 14.49
CA GLN A 82 3.08 -13.01 13.32
C GLN A 82 4.20 -13.36 12.34
N SER A 83 4.14 -14.57 11.80
CA SER A 83 5.00 -15.04 10.73
C SER A 83 4.76 -14.26 9.43
N LEU A 84 5.72 -14.33 8.51
CA LEU A 84 5.59 -13.74 7.18
C LEU A 84 4.35 -14.26 6.42
N GLY A 85 4.03 -15.55 6.57
CA GLY A 85 2.87 -16.18 5.94
C GLY A 85 1.55 -15.66 6.49
N GLU A 86 1.44 -15.49 7.81
CA GLU A 86 0.26 -14.90 8.45
C GLU A 86 0.05 -13.45 8.02
N LEU A 87 1.12 -12.65 7.96
CA LEU A 87 1.07 -11.28 7.47
C LEU A 87 0.65 -11.21 6.00
N LEU A 88 1.12 -12.14 5.15
CA LEU A 88 0.72 -12.19 3.74
C LEU A 88 -0.76 -12.53 3.57
N VAL A 89 -1.29 -13.48 4.35
CA VAL A 89 -2.72 -13.80 4.35
C VAL A 89 -3.54 -12.57 4.74
N GLN A 90 -3.18 -11.92 5.84
CA GLN A 90 -3.90 -10.74 6.33
C GLN A 90 -3.78 -9.55 5.39
N PHE A 91 -2.64 -9.37 4.71
CA PHE A 91 -2.47 -8.33 3.69
C PHE A 91 -3.53 -8.44 2.59
N PHE A 92 -3.73 -9.65 2.04
CA PHE A 92 -4.73 -9.86 1.00
C PHE A 92 -6.17 -9.72 1.54
N GLN A 93 -6.44 -10.22 2.74
CA GLN A 93 -7.77 -10.07 3.37
C GLN A 93 -8.13 -8.60 3.63
N TYR A 94 -7.16 -7.82 4.14
CA TYR A 94 -7.31 -6.39 4.38
C TYR A 94 -7.66 -5.66 3.09
N TYR A 95 -6.86 -5.81 2.03
CA TYR A 95 -7.13 -5.12 0.76
C TYR A 95 -8.28 -5.70 -0.06
N ALA A 96 -8.71 -6.94 0.20
CA ALA A 96 -9.92 -7.48 -0.42
C ALA A 96 -11.21 -6.81 0.11
N THR A 97 -11.16 -6.30 1.34
CA THR A 97 -12.30 -5.66 2.03
C THR A 97 -12.13 -4.14 2.18
N PHE A 98 -10.97 -3.59 1.85
CA PHE A 98 -10.69 -2.16 1.90
C PHE A 98 -11.62 -1.37 0.97
N ASP A 99 -12.26 -0.33 1.50
CA ASP A 99 -13.12 0.56 0.72
C ASP A 99 -12.32 1.65 0.02
N PHE A 100 -11.77 1.27 -1.14
CA PHE A 100 -10.97 2.13 -2.01
C PHE A 100 -11.72 3.37 -2.53
N LEU A 101 -13.07 3.38 -2.51
CA LEU A 101 -13.86 4.48 -3.04
C LEU A 101 -14.16 5.55 -1.99
N GLN A 102 -14.04 5.23 -0.71
CA GLN A 102 -14.25 6.16 0.40
C GLN A 102 -12.93 6.61 1.04
N TYR A 103 -11.92 5.74 1.04
CA TYR A 103 -10.70 5.97 1.80
C TYR A 103 -9.43 5.88 0.98
N ALA A 104 -8.46 6.68 1.39
CA ALA A 104 -7.08 6.65 0.94
C ALA A 104 -6.16 6.04 2.01
N ILE A 105 -5.03 5.54 1.52
CA ILE A 105 -3.93 4.99 2.32
C ILE A 105 -2.95 6.13 2.63
N SER A 106 -2.61 6.35 3.90
CA SER A 106 -1.57 7.30 4.30
C SER A 106 -0.52 6.65 5.20
N VAL A 107 0.68 6.48 4.65
CA VAL A 107 1.87 6.03 5.41
C VAL A 107 2.40 7.13 6.32
N ARG A 108 2.23 8.40 5.92
CA ARG A 108 2.61 9.57 6.71
C ARG A 108 1.81 9.68 8.01
N LEU A 109 0.53 9.32 7.97
CA LEU A 109 -0.33 9.30 9.14
C LEU A 109 -0.42 7.92 9.80
N ALA A 110 0.12 6.88 9.16
CA ALA A 110 -0.07 5.48 9.53
C ALA A 110 -1.56 5.17 9.75
N SER A 111 -2.42 5.61 8.83
CA SER A 111 -3.87 5.54 8.99
C SER A 111 -4.61 5.53 7.67
N VAL A 112 -5.86 5.08 7.74
CA VAL A 112 -6.85 5.22 6.66
C VAL A 112 -7.47 6.61 6.75
N VAL A 113 -7.52 7.35 5.65
CA VAL A 113 -8.03 8.73 5.63
C VAL A 113 -9.16 8.89 4.62
N PRO A 114 -10.20 9.69 4.90
CA PRO A 114 -11.24 9.98 3.91
C PRO A 114 -10.65 10.63 2.67
N ILE A 115 -11.06 10.18 1.48
CA ILE A 115 -10.55 10.72 0.21
C ILE A 115 -10.81 12.24 0.09
N ASP A 116 -11.93 12.72 0.63
CA ASP A 116 -12.26 14.15 0.60
C ASP A 116 -11.22 14.99 1.34
N ASN A 117 -10.61 14.48 2.41
CA ASN A 117 -9.52 15.18 3.09
C ASN A 117 -8.30 15.33 2.18
N CYS A 118 -7.98 14.30 1.39
CA CYS A 118 -6.87 14.36 0.43
C CYS A 118 -7.16 15.32 -0.73
N ARG A 119 -8.40 15.35 -1.23
CA ARG A 119 -8.83 16.30 -2.28
C ARG A 119 -8.70 17.76 -1.85
N LEU A 120 -8.91 18.04 -0.56
CA LEU A 120 -8.84 19.38 0.01
C LEU A 120 -7.42 19.85 0.35
N ALA A 121 -6.40 18.98 0.24
CA ALA A 121 -5.02 19.32 0.53
C ALA A 121 -4.51 20.42 -0.41
N ARG A 122 -4.12 21.57 0.17
CA ARG A 122 -3.66 22.76 -0.57
C ARG A 122 -2.16 22.70 -0.84
N VAL A 123 -1.76 21.85 -1.78
CA VAL A 123 -0.36 21.73 -2.23
C VAL A 123 -0.27 21.88 -3.75
N PRO A 124 0.80 22.46 -4.31
CA PRO A 124 0.83 22.88 -5.72
C PRO A 124 0.61 21.77 -6.76
N LYS A 125 0.98 20.52 -6.43
CA LYS A 125 0.89 19.37 -7.34
C LYS A 125 -0.37 18.53 -7.16
N ASN A 126 -1.23 18.87 -6.19
CA ASN A 126 -2.43 18.09 -5.93
C ASN A 126 -3.53 18.42 -6.93
N ASP A 127 -3.96 17.40 -7.68
CA ASP A 127 -5.12 17.46 -8.56
C ASP A 127 -6.26 16.63 -7.94
N PRO A 128 -7.34 17.28 -7.45
CA PRO A 128 -8.48 16.59 -6.83
C PRO A 128 -9.11 15.50 -7.71
N ASN A 129 -9.00 15.60 -9.04
CA ASN A 129 -9.57 14.63 -9.98
C ASN A 129 -8.82 13.29 -9.99
N GLN A 130 -7.62 13.23 -9.43
CA GLN A 130 -6.80 12.01 -9.36
C GLN A 130 -7.19 11.10 -8.19
N TRP A 131 -8.09 11.56 -7.30
CA TRP A 131 -8.52 10.85 -6.11
C TRP A 131 -9.86 10.14 -6.35
N LYS A 132 -9.86 9.04 -7.11
CA LYS A 132 -11.09 8.35 -7.56
C LYS A 132 -11.17 6.86 -7.26
N LEU A 133 -10.21 6.07 -7.76
CA LEU A 133 -10.28 4.60 -7.73
C LEU A 133 -9.39 4.03 -6.63
N ILE A 134 -8.07 4.01 -6.83
CA ILE A 134 -7.12 3.66 -5.77
C ILE A 134 -6.41 4.95 -5.35
N CYS A 135 -6.48 5.26 -4.06
CA CYS A 135 -5.96 6.48 -3.48
C CYS A 135 -4.87 6.14 -2.46
N ILE A 136 -3.64 6.55 -2.75
CA ILE A 136 -2.48 6.38 -1.87
C ILE A 136 -1.80 7.74 -1.77
N GLU A 137 -1.82 8.33 -0.57
CA GLU A 137 -1.18 9.60 -0.29
C GLU A 137 0.35 9.46 -0.37
N GLU A 138 0.97 10.30 -1.20
CA GLU A 138 2.42 10.48 -1.21
C GLU A 138 2.85 11.18 0.09
N PRO A 139 3.77 10.59 0.87
CA PRO A 139 4.06 11.05 2.23
C PRO A 139 4.67 12.45 2.36
N PHE A 140 5.21 13.04 1.30
CA PHE A 140 5.87 14.35 1.34
C PHE A 140 5.10 15.42 0.56
N ASP A 141 4.62 15.12 -0.64
CA ASP A 141 3.95 16.07 -1.53
C ASP A 141 2.42 15.95 -1.55
N LEU A 142 1.87 14.98 -0.82
CA LEU A 142 0.43 14.73 -0.63
C LEU A 142 -0.34 14.55 -1.93
N THR A 143 0.30 14.11 -3.01
CA THR A 143 -0.37 13.70 -4.25
C THR A 143 -0.82 12.24 -4.21
N ASN A 144 -1.59 11.78 -5.19
CA ASN A 144 -1.95 10.36 -5.30
C ASN A 144 -0.86 9.59 -6.07
N THR A 145 -0.22 8.61 -5.42
CA THR A 145 0.80 7.75 -6.05
C THR A 145 0.20 6.71 -6.98
N ALA A 146 -1.09 6.38 -6.81
CA ALA A 146 -1.85 5.44 -7.63
C ALA A 146 -2.71 6.13 -8.70
N ARG A 147 -2.43 7.39 -9.03
CA ARG A 147 -3.16 8.16 -10.06
C ARG A 147 -3.20 7.51 -11.47
N SER A 148 -2.29 6.57 -11.76
CA SER A 148 -2.31 5.79 -13.00
C SER A 148 -3.53 4.85 -13.09
N VAL A 149 -4.13 4.48 -11.96
CA VAL A 149 -5.34 3.66 -11.90
C VAL A 149 -6.56 4.57 -12.02
N TYR A 150 -6.84 5.03 -13.24
CA TYR A 150 -8.02 5.85 -13.55
C TYR A 150 -9.07 5.11 -14.41
N ASP A 151 -8.72 3.94 -14.94
CA ASP A 151 -9.62 3.10 -15.72
C ASP A 151 -10.43 2.14 -14.83
N ALA A 152 -11.73 2.10 -15.03
CA ALA A 152 -12.66 1.33 -14.19
C ALA A 152 -12.48 -0.20 -14.35
N GLU A 153 -12.17 -0.68 -15.55
CA GLU A 153 -11.95 -2.11 -15.80
C GLU A 153 -10.62 -2.57 -15.20
N LYS A 154 -9.57 -1.75 -15.29
CA LYS A 154 -8.29 -2.02 -14.59
C LYS A 154 -8.46 -2.03 -13.09
N PHE A 155 -9.22 -1.09 -12.53
CA PHE A 155 -9.54 -1.08 -11.10
C PHE A 155 -10.31 -2.33 -10.67
N LYS A 156 -11.34 -2.72 -11.43
CA LYS A 156 -12.12 -3.95 -11.19
C LYS A 156 -11.22 -5.19 -11.27
N HIS A 157 -10.32 -5.27 -12.24
CA HIS A 157 -9.34 -6.34 -12.37
C HIS A 157 -8.43 -6.42 -11.14
N ILE A 158 -7.84 -5.31 -10.71
CA ILE A 158 -6.99 -5.26 -9.50
C ILE A 158 -7.74 -5.78 -8.28
N ARG A 159 -8.97 -5.30 -8.04
CA ARG A 159 -9.79 -5.76 -6.91
C ARG A 159 -10.12 -7.24 -6.98
N ASN A 160 -10.44 -7.74 -8.18
CA ASN A 160 -10.75 -9.16 -8.39
C ASN A 160 -9.52 -10.04 -8.10
N VAL A 161 -8.34 -9.67 -8.61
CA VAL A 161 -7.09 -10.39 -8.36
C VAL A 161 -6.76 -10.41 -6.87
N ILE A 162 -6.90 -9.29 -6.15
CA ILE A 162 -6.71 -9.22 -4.68
C ILE A 162 -7.68 -10.17 -3.97
N ALA A 163 -8.98 -10.10 -4.28
CA ALA A 163 -10.01 -10.91 -3.63
C ALA A 163 -9.82 -12.41 -3.86
N ARG A 164 -9.50 -12.82 -5.10
CA ARG A 164 -9.22 -14.21 -5.44
C ARG A 164 -7.95 -14.72 -4.77
N SER A 165 -6.91 -13.89 -4.69
CA SER A 165 -5.66 -14.23 -3.99
C SER A 165 -5.90 -14.38 -2.48
N ALA A 166 -6.71 -13.51 -1.88
CA ALA A 166 -7.13 -13.62 -0.48
C ALA A 166 -7.84 -14.95 -0.21
N HIS A 167 -8.80 -15.31 -1.07
CA HIS A 167 -9.54 -16.56 -0.96
C HIS A 167 -8.62 -17.78 -1.12
N ALA A 168 -7.82 -17.84 -2.19
CA ALA A 168 -6.94 -18.96 -2.49
C ALA A 168 -5.91 -19.21 -1.38
N LEU A 169 -5.25 -18.15 -0.89
CA LEU A 169 -4.23 -18.25 0.14
C LEU A 169 -4.82 -18.63 1.50
N TYR A 170 -6.00 -18.10 1.84
CA TYR A 170 -6.68 -18.45 3.09
C TYR A 170 -7.09 -19.93 3.14
N GLN A 171 -7.60 -20.47 2.03
CA GLN A 171 -8.05 -21.85 1.94
C GLN A 171 -6.88 -22.84 1.93
N THR A 172 -5.85 -22.58 1.12
CA THR A 172 -4.79 -23.56 0.87
C THR A 172 -3.60 -23.43 1.80
N ARG A 173 -3.36 -22.23 2.37
CA ARG A 173 -2.12 -21.86 3.07
C ARG A 173 -0.85 -22.15 2.26
N ASN A 174 -0.99 -22.25 0.94
CA ASN A 174 0.10 -22.50 0.00
C ASN A 174 0.37 -21.23 -0.81
N LEU A 175 1.63 -20.77 -0.81
CA LEU A 175 2.04 -19.59 -1.56
C LEU A 175 1.83 -19.74 -3.07
N GLU A 176 1.93 -20.94 -3.64
CA GLU A 176 1.71 -21.15 -5.08
C GLU A 176 0.26 -20.83 -5.50
N SER A 177 -0.70 -20.95 -4.57
CA SER A 177 -2.12 -20.74 -4.86
C SER A 177 -2.47 -19.32 -5.32
N ILE A 178 -1.67 -18.32 -4.92
CA ILE A 178 -1.88 -16.94 -5.38
C ILE A 178 -1.34 -16.70 -6.79
N PHE A 179 -0.64 -17.66 -7.39
CA PHE A 179 -0.13 -17.58 -8.77
C PHE A 179 -0.97 -18.43 -9.75
N THR A 180 -1.73 -19.39 -9.24
CA THR A 180 -2.56 -20.32 -10.03
C THR A 180 -4.05 -20.08 -9.80
N LEU A 181 -4.49 -18.82 -9.92
CA LEU A 181 -5.89 -18.47 -9.70
C LEU A 181 -6.78 -19.13 -10.78
N ASN A 182 -7.49 -20.21 -10.41
CA ASN A 182 -8.45 -20.90 -11.27
C ASN A 182 -9.50 -19.91 -11.80
N PRO A 183 -9.83 -19.93 -13.11
CA PRO A 183 -10.85 -19.04 -13.67
C PRO A 183 -12.15 -19.13 -12.85
N PRO A 184 -12.91 -18.02 -12.73
CA PRO A 184 -14.14 -18.03 -11.95
C PRO A 184 -15.04 -19.17 -12.46
N LEU A 185 -15.61 -19.93 -11.54
CA LEU A 185 -16.67 -20.87 -11.86
C LEU A 185 -17.81 -20.05 -12.47
N VAL A 186 -18.09 -20.30 -13.76
CA VAL A 186 -19.17 -19.68 -14.53
C VAL A 186 -20.52 -20.12 -13.96
#